data_AF-A0A8J4TWH5-F1
#
_entry.id   AF-A0A8J4TWH5-F1
#
_cell.length_a   1.000
_cell.length_b   1.000
_cell.length_c   1.000
_cell.angle_alpha   90.00
_cell.angle_beta   90.00
_cell.angle_gamma   90.00
#
_symmetry.space_group_name_H-M   'P 1'
#
loop_
_entity.id
_entity.type
_entity.pdbx_description
1 polymer ?
#
loop_
_entity_poly.entity_id
_entity_poly.type
_entity_poly.pdbx_seq_one_letter_code
_entity_poly.pdbx_strand_id
1 'polypeptide(L)'
;MVVVSDDVHEYAIALNDTEEKIARCPGRRADILEELQKSQKVFAEKLNHLSRRLAWINATIYSKEKMLDVYWLLRVCIRTIEHTDNTGSLFAFTPEFYLNVAMNSYSALKNYFSPSNSMEELPGYEDTLTQLAAILAKHFADPRIVGTDIKDSLMQALASYVCYPHSLRAVERIPEEQRVAMMRNLLAPYEQRPWAQTNWILVRLWRGCGFGYRYTRLPHLLKTKPEDANLPSLQKPCPSLLLQRHMAELLNQDKEMAASFLNSVLNQLNWAFSEFIGMIQEIQQAAERPERNFVDTRQLKVCATCFDLSVSLLRVLEMTVTLVPEIFLDWSRPSAELLLRRLAQLLNQVLNRVTAERNLFDRVVNLRLPGLESVDHYPILVAVTGILVRVLVDSERHGIAQAASVLLSDPCFQLHSIQHLLGRGEASAAGADQKHFSLHTYTDYITAEEAQKVEKMLSFLTEESKQAAATTA
;
A
#
# COMPACT_ATOMS: atom_id res chain seq x y z
N MET A 1 16.99 20.47 3.31
CA MET A 1 16.65 20.44 4.76
C MET A 1 16.81 19.03 5.32
N VAL A 2 16.08 18.04 4.79
CA VAL A 2 16.07 16.63 5.23
C VAL A 2 17.47 16.07 5.49
N VAL A 3 18.35 16.06 4.49
CA VAL A 3 19.75 15.57 4.63
C VAL A 3 20.52 16.22 5.79
N VAL A 4 20.40 17.54 5.98
CA VAL A 4 21.11 18.23 7.07
C VAL A 4 20.48 17.92 8.42
N SER A 5 19.15 17.75 8.47
CA SER A 5 18.44 17.33 9.68
C SER A 5 18.80 15.90 10.09
N ASP A 6 18.96 15.00 9.11
CA ASP A 6 19.35 13.61 9.33
C ASP A 6 20.79 13.53 9.84
N ASP A 7 21.71 14.27 9.21
CA ASP A 7 23.09 14.41 9.70
C ASP A 7 23.11 14.94 11.14
N VAL A 8 22.30 15.95 11.48
CA VAL A 8 22.20 16.45 12.87
C VAL A 8 21.76 15.34 13.81
N HIS A 9 20.74 14.56 13.43
CA HIS A 9 20.22 13.48 14.26
C HIS A 9 21.23 12.34 14.45
N GLU A 10 21.88 11.88 13.38
CA GLU A 10 22.89 10.82 13.45
C GLU A 10 24.08 11.22 14.31
N TYR A 11 24.59 12.45 14.17
CA TYR A 11 25.68 12.94 15.00
C TYR A 11 25.26 13.17 16.45
N ALA A 12 24.00 13.53 16.71
CA ALA A 12 23.48 13.62 18.07
C ALA A 12 23.42 12.24 18.75
N ILE A 13 22.96 11.20 18.04
CA ILE A 13 22.97 9.82 18.52
C ILE A 13 24.41 9.34 18.75
N ALA A 14 25.29 9.52 17.77
CA ALA A 14 26.69 9.10 17.86
C ALA A 14 27.41 9.78 19.03
N LEU A 15 27.12 11.06 19.30
CA LEU A 15 27.65 11.77 20.45
C LEU A 15 27.15 11.16 21.76
N ASN A 16 25.84 10.95 21.90
CA ASN A 16 25.25 10.34 23.10
C ASN A 16 25.80 8.92 23.36
N ASP A 17 25.90 8.09 22.32
CA ASP A 17 26.51 6.75 22.42
C ASP A 17 27.97 6.82 22.85
N THR A 18 28.71 7.83 22.39
CA THR A 18 30.11 8.05 22.78
C THR A 18 30.20 8.48 24.24
N GLU A 19 29.30 9.34 24.71
CA GLU A 19 29.21 9.78 26.10
C GLU A 19 28.89 8.60 27.03
N GLU A 20 27.97 7.72 26.64
CA GLU A 20 27.71 6.49 27.38
C GLU A 20 28.93 5.56 27.44
N LYS A 21 29.66 5.41 26.33
CA LYS A 21 30.89 4.61 26.28
C LYS A 21 31.98 5.18 27.17
N ILE A 22 32.12 6.51 27.22
CA ILE A 22 33.04 7.20 28.14
C ILE A 22 32.65 6.91 29.59
N ALA A 23 31.37 7.03 29.94
CA ALA A 23 30.88 6.78 31.29
C ALA A 23 31.09 5.33 31.76
N ARG A 24 31.08 4.36 30.83
CA ARG A 24 31.31 2.93 31.11
C ARG A 24 32.78 2.49 30.97
N CYS A 25 33.69 3.40 30.63
CA CYS A 25 35.08 3.06 30.35
C CYS A 25 35.83 2.68 31.65
N PRO A 26 36.47 1.48 31.73
CA PRO A 26 37.20 1.08 32.92
C PRO A 26 38.50 1.88 33.08
N GLY A 27 38.77 2.40 34.27
CA GLY A 27 39.92 3.28 34.56
C GLY A 27 41.32 2.70 34.30
N ARG A 28 41.45 1.41 33.96
CA ARG A 28 42.72 0.77 33.58
C ARG A 28 43.07 0.93 32.09
N ARG A 29 42.15 1.44 31.25
CA ARG A 29 42.34 1.64 29.80
C ARG A 29 42.28 3.13 29.45
N ALA A 30 43.31 3.87 29.90
CA ALA A 30 43.43 5.30 29.64
C ALA A 30 43.59 5.62 28.14
N ASP A 31 44.16 4.69 27.37
CA ASP A 31 44.29 4.73 25.92
C ASP A 31 42.93 4.83 25.21
N ILE A 32 41.98 3.98 25.61
CA ILE A 32 40.62 3.97 25.04
C ILE A 32 39.86 5.23 25.46
N LEU A 33 40.00 5.66 26.71
CA LEU A 33 39.33 6.85 27.21
C LEU A 33 39.76 8.10 26.43
N GLU A 34 41.04 8.24 26.13
CA GLU A 34 41.58 9.36 25.34
C GLU A 34 41.01 9.38 23.91
N GLU A 35 40.90 8.21 23.26
CA GLU A 35 40.34 8.10 21.91
C GLU A 35 38.83 8.38 21.87
N LEU A 36 38.09 7.93 22.88
CA LEU A 36 36.68 8.26 23.04
C LEU A 36 36.45 9.75 23.28
N GLN A 37 37.29 10.41 24.09
CA GLN A 37 37.23 11.87 24.31
C GLN A 37 37.54 12.66 23.04
N LYS A 38 38.51 12.21 22.23
CA LYS A 38 38.77 12.78 20.90
C LYS A 38 37.56 12.65 19.99
N SER A 39 36.94 11.47 19.95
CA SER A 39 35.74 11.20 19.16
C SER A 39 34.56 12.05 19.61
N GLN A 40 34.33 12.18 20.92
CA GLN A 40 33.31 13.05 21.51
C GLN A 40 33.48 14.50 21.05
N LYS A 41 34.72 15.02 21.10
CA LYS A 41 35.01 16.39 20.66
C LYS A 41 34.71 16.58 19.17
N VAL A 42 35.12 15.64 18.31
CA VAL A 42 34.84 15.68 16.86
C VAL A 42 33.34 15.66 16.59
N PHE A 43 32.59 14.75 17.24
CA PHE A 43 31.14 14.67 17.08
C PHE A 43 30.44 15.94 17.59
N ALA A 44 30.85 16.49 18.73
CA ALA A 44 30.29 17.73 19.27
C ALA A 44 30.54 18.95 18.37
N GLU A 45 31.76 19.11 17.85
CA GLU A 45 32.09 20.18 16.90
C GLU A 45 31.27 20.05 15.62
N LYS A 46 31.19 18.83 15.06
CA LYS A 46 30.42 18.58 13.84
C LYS A 46 28.93 18.82 14.05
N LEU A 47 28.37 18.36 15.17
CA LEU A 47 26.98 18.59 15.55
C LEU A 47 26.67 20.09 15.69
N ASN A 48 27.58 20.87 16.29
CA ASN A 48 27.42 22.33 16.41
C ASN A 48 27.40 23.00 15.03
N HIS A 49 28.33 22.66 14.14
CA HIS A 49 28.35 23.16 12.77
C HIS A 49 27.07 22.83 11.99
N LEU A 50 26.60 21.57 12.06
CA LEU A 50 25.39 21.13 11.40
C LEU A 50 24.15 21.82 11.98
N SER A 51 24.07 21.98 13.31
CA SER A 51 22.97 22.67 13.99
C SER A 51 22.89 24.15 13.60
N ARG A 52 24.02 24.85 13.51
CA ARG A 52 24.07 26.24 13.02
C ARG A 52 23.63 26.34 11.57
N ARG A 53 24.06 25.42 10.71
CA ARG A 53 23.64 25.35 9.32
C ARG A 53 22.13 25.11 9.20
N LEU A 54 21.58 24.19 10.00
CA LEU A 54 20.15 23.89 10.03
C LEU A 54 19.34 25.11 10.51
N ALA A 55 19.79 25.78 11.56
CA ALA A 55 19.18 27.01 12.07
C ALA A 55 19.18 28.12 11.01
N TRP A 56 20.30 28.31 10.30
CA TRP A 56 20.39 29.28 9.20
C TRP A 56 19.44 28.94 8.04
N ILE A 57 19.36 27.67 7.64
CA ILE A 57 18.44 27.20 6.60
C ILE A 57 16.98 27.45 7.01
N ASN A 58 16.61 27.13 8.25
CA ASN A 58 15.26 27.35 8.77
C ASN A 58 14.92 28.83 8.88
N ALA A 59 15.88 29.68 9.26
CA ALA A 59 15.65 31.11 9.40
C ALA A 59 15.57 31.85 8.06
N THR A 60 16.29 31.38 7.03
CA THR A 60 16.43 32.11 5.75
C THR A 60 15.61 31.54 4.60
N ILE A 61 15.53 30.21 4.48
CA ILE A 61 14.89 29.53 3.34
C ILE A 61 13.49 29.04 3.72
N TYR A 62 13.34 28.46 4.91
CA TYR A 62 12.09 27.82 5.35
C TYR A 62 11.47 28.52 6.56
N SER A 63 11.57 29.85 6.55
CA SER A 63 11.02 30.70 7.60
C SER A 63 9.48 30.69 7.59
N LYS A 64 8.86 31.12 8.69
CA LYS A 64 7.40 31.28 8.77
C LYS A 64 6.87 32.26 7.72
N GLU A 65 7.62 33.32 7.42
CA GLU A 65 7.28 34.27 6.36
C GLU A 65 7.27 33.60 4.98
N LYS A 66 8.28 32.80 4.65
CA LYS A 66 8.33 32.05 3.38
C LYS A 66 7.22 31.01 3.29
N MET A 67 6.84 30.41 4.41
CA MET A 67 5.68 29.51 4.48
C MET A 67 4.39 30.25 4.12
N LEU A 68 4.18 31.45 4.66
CA LEU A 68 3.03 32.29 4.34
C LEU A 68 3.04 32.74 2.87
N ASP A 69 4.21 33.06 2.30
CA ASP A 69 4.35 33.39 0.88
C ASP A 69 3.90 32.22 -0.02
N VAL A 70 4.37 31.00 0.26
CA VAL A 70 4.00 29.79 -0.50
C VAL A 70 2.52 29.46 -0.30
N TYR A 71 2.00 29.62 0.91
CA TYR A 71 0.59 29.41 1.19
C TYR A 71 -0.31 30.43 0.50
N TRP A 72 0.10 31.68 0.45
CA TRP A 72 -0.57 32.71 -0.33
C TRP A 72 -0.60 32.35 -1.82
N LEU A 73 0.53 31.91 -2.39
CA LEU A 73 0.61 31.46 -3.78
C LEU A 73 -0.33 30.28 -4.06
N LEU A 74 -0.36 29.28 -3.16
CA LEU A 74 -1.31 28.16 -3.24
C LEU A 74 -2.76 28.66 -3.34
N ARG A 75 -3.16 29.58 -2.45
CA ARG A 75 -4.52 30.13 -2.44
C ARG A 75 -4.83 30.95 -3.69
N VAL A 76 -3.85 31.69 -4.23
CA VAL A 76 -4.01 32.39 -5.52
C VAL A 76 -4.25 31.38 -6.65
N CYS A 77 -3.43 30.33 -6.75
CA CYS A 77 -3.61 29.30 -7.76
C CYS A 77 -4.97 28.60 -7.65
N ILE A 78 -5.39 28.21 -6.45
CA ILE A 78 -6.71 27.60 -6.20
C ILE A 78 -7.82 28.52 -6.72
N ARG A 79 -7.84 29.79 -6.32
CA ARG A 79 -8.87 30.75 -6.75
C ARG A 79 -8.86 30.98 -8.25
N THR A 80 -7.69 31.04 -8.86
CA THR A 80 -7.57 31.17 -10.32
C THR A 80 -8.15 29.95 -11.02
N ILE A 81 -7.83 28.74 -10.56
CA ILE A 81 -8.38 27.49 -11.12
C ILE A 81 -9.90 27.44 -10.94
N GLU A 82 -10.42 27.76 -9.75
CA GLU A 82 -11.87 27.81 -9.49
C GLU A 82 -12.57 28.82 -10.42
N HIS A 83 -11.97 30.00 -10.60
CA HIS A 83 -12.53 31.03 -11.48
C HIS A 83 -12.53 30.57 -12.94
N THR A 84 -11.43 30.01 -13.44
CA THR A 84 -11.37 29.55 -14.83
C THR A 84 -12.22 28.30 -15.06
N ASP A 85 -12.37 27.42 -14.07
CA ASP A 85 -13.23 26.24 -14.15
C ASP A 85 -14.69 26.64 -14.41
N ASN A 86 -15.16 27.72 -13.78
CA ASN A 86 -16.49 28.29 -13.98
C ASN A 86 -16.71 28.92 -15.38
N THR A 87 -15.66 29.09 -16.19
CA THR A 87 -15.78 29.57 -17.57
C THR A 87 -16.16 28.46 -18.57
N GLY A 88 -16.41 27.23 -18.09
CA GLY A 88 -16.89 26.12 -18.91
C GLY A 88 -15.82 25.59 -19.86
N SER A 89 -16.08 25.62 -21.17
CA SER A 89 -15.14 25.13 -22.19
C SER A 89 -13.86 25.96 -22.28
N LEU A 90 -13.91 27.23 -21.88
CA LEU A 90 -12.73 28.10 -21.89
C LEU A 90 -11.65 27.67 -20.89
N PHE A 91 -11.98 26.83 -19.91
CA PHE A 91 -11.01 26.23 -19.00
C PHE A 91 -9.88 25.50 -19.73
N ALA A 92 -10.15 24.91 -20.90
CA ALA A 92 -9.15 24.21 -21.72
C ALA A 92 -7.99 25.12 -22.19
N PHE A 93 -8.16 26.45 -22.17
CA PHE A 93 -7.12 27.43 -22.49
C PHE A 93 -6.38 27.95 -21.25
N THR A 94 -6.75 27.49 -20.05
CA THR A 94 -6.06 27.85 -18.81
C THR A 94 -4.64 27.28 -18.84
N PRO A 95 -3.60 28.09 -18.59
CA PRO A 95 -2.24 27.58 -18.49
C PRO A 95 -2.10 26.50 -17.41
N GLU A 96 -1.58 25.34 -17.79
CA GLU A 96 -1.45 24.18 -16.90
C GLU A 96 -0.58 24.45 -15.66
N PHE A 97 0.30 25.46 -15.72
CA PHE A 97 1.17 25.79 -14.61
C PHE A 97 0.40 26.19 -13.35
N TYR A 98 -0.84 26.69 -13.44
CA TYR A 98 -1.65 26.98 -12.26
C TYR A 98 -1.93 25.72 -11.44
N LEU A 99 -2.25 24.60 -12.11
CA LEU A 99 -2.46 23.31 -11.47
C LEU A 99 -1.15 22.78 -10.87
N ASN A 100 -0.06 22.84 -11.64
CA ASN A 100 1.27 22.40 -11.19
C ASN A 100 1.74 23.20 -9.96
N VAL A 101 1.63 24.53 -10.00
CA VAL A 101 2.04 25.39 -8.89
C VAL A 101 1.17 25.15 -7.65
N ALA A 102 -0.13 24.90 -7.79
CA ALA A 102 -0.98 24.54 -6.66
C ALA A 102 -0.51 23.22 -6.00
N MET A 103 -0.32 22.16 -6.77
CA MET A 103 0.13 20.86 -6.26
C MET A 103 1.53 20.94 -5.63
N ASN A 104 2.47 21.61 -6.30
CA ASN A 104 3.84 21.77 -5.84
C ASN A 104 3.92 22.66 -4.59
N SER A 105 3.10 23.71 -4.49
CA SER A 105 3.03 24.57 -3.31
C SER A 105 2.52 23.79 -2.10
N TYR A 106 1.46 22.98 -2.25
CA TYR A 106 1.00 22.10 -1.18
C TYR A 106 2.08 21.08 -0.77
N SER A 107 2.72 20.43 -1.75
CA SER A 107 3.82 19.49 -1.49
C SER A 107 4.98 20.16 -0.74
N ALA A 108 5.33 21.40 -1.12
CA ALA A 108 6.39 22.16 -0.47
C ALA A 108 6.05 22.54 0.97
N LEU A 109 4.83 23.05 1.20
CA LEU A 109 4.33 23.38 2.55
C LEU A 109 4.38 22.17 3.48
N LYS A 110 4.10 20.98 2.92
CA LYS A 110 4.09 19.73 3.66
C LYS A 110 5.47 19.16 3.96
N ASN A 111 6.34 19.12 2.97
CA ASN A 111 7.56 18.30 3.02
C ASN A 111 8.82 19.09 3.38
N TYR A 112 8.79 20.42 3.27
CA TYR A 112 10.00 21.22 3.41
C TYR A 112 10.02 22.17 4.59
N PHE A 113 8.90 22.53 5.21
CA PHE A 113 8.92 23.42 6.38
C PHE A 113 9.13 22.63 7.67
N SER A 114 9.84 23.24 8.63
CA SER A 114 10.13 22.62 9.93
C SER A 114 8.85 22.29 10.69
N PRO A 115 8.79 21.18 11.46
CA PRO A 115 7.68 20.90 12.37
C PRO A 115 7.38 22.02 13.38
N SER A 116 8.35 22.89 13.66
CA SER A 116 8.14 24.09 14.49
C SER A 116 7.19 25.12 13.87
N ASN A 117 7.01 25.07 12.55
CA ASN A 117 6.04 25.86 11.80
C ASN A 117 5.00 24.91 11.21
N SER A 118 3.94 24.61 11.97
CA SER A 118 2.91 23.68 11.52
C SER A 118 2.03 24.30 10.43
N MET A 119 1.74 23.54 9.37
CA MET A 119 0.75 23.94 8.36
C MET A 119 -0.64 24.14 8.95
N GLU A 120 -0.96 23.45 10.05
CA GLU A 120 -2.26 23.53 10.71
C GLU A 120 -2.53 24.91 11.32
N GLU A 121 -1.48 25.69 11.58
CA GLU A 121 -1.59 27.07 12.06
C GLU A 121 -1.91 28.08 10.94
N LEU A 122 -1.95 27.65 9.67
CA LEU A 122 -2.21 28.55 8.55
C LEU A 122 -3.68 29.01 8.53
N PRO A 123 -3.94 30.29 8.21
CA PRO A 123 -5.28 30.85 8.29
C PRO A 123 -6.20 30.28 7.21
N GLY A 124 -7.26 29.58 7.63
CA GLY A 124 -8.18 28.90 6.71
C GLY A 124 -7.59 27.63 6.08
N TYR A 125 -6.66 26.98 6.79
CA TYR A 125 -5.99 25.77 6.32
C TYR A 125 -6.97 24.67 5.88
N GLU A 126 -7.96 24.34 6.72
CA GLU A 126 -8.94 23.29 6.40
C GLU A 126 -9.73 23.61 5.13
N ASP A 127 -10.22 24.84 4.98
CA ASP A 127 -10.94 25.27 3.78
C ASP A 127 -10.05 25.17 2.53
N THR A 128 -8.79 25.57 2.66
CA THR A 128 -7.82 25.49 1.55
C THR A 128 -7.56 24.04 1.14
N LEU A 129 -7.47 23.12 2.11
CA LEU A 129 -7.36 21.69 1.80
C LEU A 129 -8.61 21.17 1.08
N THR A 130 -9.81 21.58 1.52
CA THR A 130 -11.07 21.15 0.89
C THR A 130 -11.19 21.69 -0.53
N GLN A 131 -10.79 22.94 -0.79
CA GLN A 131 -10.75 23.51 -2.14
C GLN A 131 -9.76 22.77 -3.04
N LEU A 132 -8.55 22.48 -2.55
CA LEU A 132 -7.57 21.71 -3.32
C LEU A 132 -8.07 20.28 -3.55
N ALA A 133 -8.70 19.64 -2.56
CA ALA A 133 -9.30 18.32 -2.72
C ALA A 133 -10.39 18.30 -3.81
N ALA A 134 -11.24 19.32 -3.88
CA ALA A 134 -12.25 19.47 -4.92
C ALA A 134 -11.60 19.59 -6.32
N ILE A 135 -10.54 20.40 -6.44
CA ILE A 135 -9.77 20.52 -7.69
C ILE A 135 -9.19 19.16 -8.08
N LEU A 136 -8.52 18.46 -7.16
CA LEU A 136 -7.89 17.16 -7.43
C LEU A 136 -8.94 16.11 -7.82
N ALA A 137 -10.05 16.01 -7.09
CA ALA A 137 -11.12 15.05 -7.30
C ALA A 137 -11.85 15.23 -8.64
N LYS A 138 -11.96 16.47 -9.13
CA LYS A 138 -12.60 16.78 -10.42
C LYS A 138 -11.64 16.64 -11.60
N HIS A 139 -10.45 17.23 -11.51
CA HIS A 139 -9.65 17.53 -12.69
C HIS A 139 -8.81 16.35 -13.21
N PHE A 140 -8.53 15.32 -12.40
CA PHE A 140 -7.75 14.16 -12.86
C PHE A 140 -8.40 13.40 -14.02
N ALA A 141 -9.73 13.46 -14.13
CA ALA A 141 -10.53 12.82 -15.17
C ALA A 141 -11.24 13.84 -16.08
N ASP A 142 -10.87 15.12 -16.03
CA ASP A 142 -11.54 16.17 -16.79
C ASP A 142 -11.16 16.09 -18.29
N PRO A 143 -12.14 15.96 -19.20
CA PRO A 143 -11.88 15.88 -20.63
C PRO A 143 -11.31 17.18 -21.21
N ARG A 144 -11.48 18.34 -20.54
CA ARG A 144 -10.93 19.63 -20.97
C ARG A 144 -9.41 19.70 -20.80
N ILE A 145 -8.85 18.86 -19.92
CA ILE A 145 -7.40 18.74 -19.75
C ILE A 145 -6.90 17.71 -20.77
N VAL A 146 -6.09 18.14 -21.73
CA VAL A 146 -5.54 17.25 -22.77
C VAL A 146 -4.19 16.67 -22.35
N GLY A 147 -3.38 17.44 -21.61
CA GLY A 147 -2.04 17.03 -21.19
C GLY A 147 -2.06 15.78 -20.30
N THR A 148 -1.34 14.74 -20.72
CA THR A 148 -1.23 13.49 -19.96
C THR A 148 -0.40 13.64 -18.69
N ASP A 149 0.65 14.45 -18.75
CA ASP A 149 1.61 14.64 -17.65
C ASP A 149 0.95 15.36 -16.47
N ILE A 150 0.11 16.36 -16.76
CA ILE A 150 -0.65 17.06 -15.73
C ILE A 150 -1.75 16.18 -15.14
N LYS A 151 -2.39 15.30 -15.94
CA LYS A 151 -3.35 14.32 -15.42
C LYS A 151 -2.69 13.32 -14.48
N ASP A 152 -1.50 12.83 -14.83
CA ASP A 152 -0.73 11.95 -13.96
C ASP A 152 -0.31 12.67 -12.67
N SER A 153 0.12 13.94 -12.78
CA SER A 153 0.46 14.78 -11.61
C SER A 153 -0.75 14.99 -10.68
N LEU A 154 -1.94 15.27 -11.23
CA LEU A 154 -3.18 15.37 -10.48
C LEU A 154 -3.54 14.07 -9.77
N MET A 155 -3.39 12.94 -10.46
CA MET A 155 -3.63 11.62 -9.91
C MET A 155 -2.65 11.29 -8.78
N GLN A 156 -1.35 11.57 -8.98
CA GLN A 156 -0.32 11.37 -7.97
C GLN A 156 -0.53 12.29 -6.75
N ALA A 157 -0.98 13.53 -6.98
CA ALA A 157 -1.32 14.47 -5.91
C ALA A 157 -2.52 13.96 -5.11
N LEU A 158 -3.58 13.47 -5.77
CA LEU A 158 -4.76 12.87 -5.12
C LEU A 158 -4.39 11.62 -4.32
N ALA A 159 -3.59 10.74 -4.92
CA ALA A 159 -2.98 9.58 -4.30
C ALA A 159 -2.26 9.95 -3.00
N SER A 160 -1.38 10.97 -3.04
CA SER A 160 -0.72 11.47 -1.83
C SER A 160 -1.72 12.09 -0.85
N TYR A 161 -2.76 12.77 -1.33
CA TYR A 161 -3.79 13.43 -0.50
C TYR A 161 -4.55 12.44 0.39
N VAL A 162 -4.95 11.31 -0.17
CA VAL A 162 -5.70 10.27 0.58
C VAL A 162 -4.83 9.52 1.59
N CYS A 163 -3.50 9.73 1.57
CA CYS A 163 -2.60 9.11 2.53
C CYS A 163 -2.61 9.73 3.92
N TYR A 164 -3.07 10.97 4.10
CA TYR A 164 -2.92 11.66 5.38
C TYR A 164 -4.29 12.05 5.97
N PRO A 165 -4.46 11.95 7.31
CA PRO A 165 -5.77 12.16 7.93
C PRO A 165 -6.43 13.52 7.62
N HIS A 166 -5.70 14.63 7.69
CA HIS A 166 -6.26 15.96 7.45
C HIS A 166 -6.69 16.18 5.99
N SER A 167 -5.84 15.75 5.05
CA SER A 167 -6.13 15.86 3.62
C SER A 167 -7.18 14.86 3.15
N LEU A 168 -7.25 13.66 3.75
CA LEU A 168 -8.34 12.71 3.51
C LEU A 168 -9.69 13.27 4.00
N ARG A 169 -9.73 13.83 5.21
CA ARG A 169 -10.93 14.53 5.72
C ARG A 169 -11.37 15.66 4.79
N ALA A 170 -10.41 16.36 4.17
CA ALA A 170 -10.73 17.40 3.20
C ALA A 170 -11.43 16.82 1.95
N VAL A 171 -10.99 15.66 1.45
CA VAL A 171 -11.67 14.90 0.38
C VAL A 171 -13.06 14.46 0.82
N GLU A 172 -13.23 14.02 2.08
CA GLU A 172 -14.54 13.61 2.61
C GLU A 172 -15.55 14.77 2.74
N ARG A 173 -15.05 16.01 2.88
CA ARG A 173 -15.86 17.23 3.01
C ARG A 173 -16.30 17.86 1.69
N ILE A 174 -15.73 17.46 0.55
CA ILE A 174 -16.15 18.00 -0.75
C ILE A 174 -17.62 17.59 -1.07
N PRO A 175 -18.32 18.31 -1.96
CA PRO A 175 -19.70 17.98 -2.32
C PRO A 175 -19.88 16.51 -2.72
N GLU A 176 -21.00 15.92 -2.32
CA GLU A 176 -21.27 14.49 -2.55
C GLU A 176 -21.21 14.10 -4.03
N GLU A 177 -21.79 14.91 -4.90
CA GLU A 177 -21.73 14.72 -6.35
C GLU A 177 -20.29 14.59 -6.86
N GLN A 178 -19.36 15.41 -6.35
CA GLN A 178 -17.96 15.34 -6.71
C GLN A 178 -17.28 14.09 -6.14
N ARG A 179 -17.61 13.67 -4.91
CA ARG A 179 -17.10 12.42 -4.33
C ARG A 179 -17.55 11.20 -5.14
N VAL A 180 -18.82 11.15 -5.52
CA VAL A 180 -19.39 10.06 -6.33
C VAL A 180 -18.78 10.06 -7.73
N ALA A 181 -18.62 11.24 -8.36
CA ALA A 181 -17.97 11.36 -9.67
C ALA A 181 -16.48 10.92 -9.62
N MET A 182 -15.74 11.33 -8.58
CA MET A 182 -14.38 10.86 -8.33
C MET A 182 -14.33 9.34 -8.21
N MET A 183 -15.18 8.75 -7.35
CA MET A 183 -15.23 7.30 -7.17
C MET A 183 -15.60 6.56 -8.47
N ARG A 184 -16.54 7.07 -9.26
CA ARG A 184 -16.88 6.49 -10.57
C ARG A 184 -15.68 6.50 -11.52
N ASN A 185 -14.90 7.58 -11.55
CA ASN A 185 -13.69 7.68 -12.37
C ASN A 185 -12.54 6.79 -11.88
N LEU A 186 -12.50 6.48 -10.57
CA LEU A 186 -11.58 5.52 -9.98
C LEU A 186 -12.00 4.06 -10.26
N LEU A 187 -13.30 3.79 -10.41
CA LEU A 187 -13.83 2.46 -10.76
C LEU A 187 -13.91 2.22 -12.27
N ALA A 188 -13.46 3.16 -13.09
CA ALA A 188 -13.39 2.95 -14.54
C ALA A 188 -12.45 1.76 -14.86
N PRO A 189 -12.77 0.93 -15.88
CA PRO A 189 -11.96 -0.22 -16.24
C PRO A 189 -10.50 0.12 -16.49
N TYR A 190 -9.60 -0.81 -16.15
CA TYR A 190 -8.15 -0.62 -16.29
C TYR A 190 -7.64 -0.74 -17.73
N GLU A 191 -8.51 -1.08 -18.68
CA GLU A 191 -8.16 -1.21 -20.08
C GLU A 191 -7.86 0.16 -20.71
N GLN A 192 -6.77 0.23 -21.49
CA GLN A 192 -6.40 1.41 -22.29
C GLN A 192 -6.14 2.70 -21.48
N ARG A 193 -5.93 2.63 -20.16
CA ARG A 193 -5.52 3.76 -19.33
C ARG A 193 -4.48 3.38 -18.27
N PRO A 194 -3.65 4.33 -17.81
CA PRO A 194 -2.89 4.15 -16.58
C PRO A 194 -3.84 3.93 -15.39
N TRP A 195 -3.60 2.83 -14.65
CA TRP A 195 -4.48 2.38 -13.56
C TRP A 195 -3.78 2.23 -12.21
N ALA A 196 -2.44 2.16 -12.19
CA ALA A 196 -1.68 1.88 -10.96
C ALA A 196 -2.00 2.88 -9.84
N GLN A 197 -2.04 4.19 -10.15
CA GLN A 197 -2.36 5.23 -9.17
C GLN A 197 -3.82 5.15 -8.68
N THR A 198 -4.75 4.90 -9.60
CA THR A 198 -6.17 4.67 -9.27
C THR A 198 -6.32 3.49 -8.30
N ASN A 199 -5.66 2.36 -8.60
CA ASN A 199 -5.67 1.18 -7.75
C ASN A 199 -5.05 1.48 -6.39
N TRP A 200 -3.97 2.24 -6.36
CA TRP A 200 -3.31 2.64 -5.11
C TRP A 200 -4.18 3.53 -4.23
N ILE A 201 -4.95 4.45 -4.83
CA ILE A 201 -5.96 5.25 -4.12
C ILE A 201 -6.97 4.30 -3.46
N LEU A 202 -7.56 3.36 -4.21
CA LEU A 202 -8.54 2.40 -3.68
C LEU A 202 -7.96 1.57 -2.53
N VAL A 203 -6.75 1.04 -2.68
CA VAL A 203 -6.04 0.32 -1.62
C VAL A 203 -5.82 1.19 -0.39
N ARG A 204 -5.49 2.48 -0.58
CA ARG A 204 -5.30 3.39 0.55
C ARG A 204 -6.60 3.66 1.30
N LEU A 205 -7.72 3.82 0.60
CA LEU A 205 -9.04 3.96 1.20
C LEU A 205 -9.46 2.72 2.00
N TRP A 206 -8.97 1.54 1.61
CA TRP A 206 -9.21 0.25 2.30
C TRP A 206 -8.27 -0.03 3.48
N ARG A 207 -7.08 0.56 3.51
CA ARG A 207 -6.03 0.23 4.47
C ARG A 207 -6.46 0.49 5.91
N GLY A 208 -6.56 -0.59 6.70
CA GLY A 208 -7.08 -0.61 8.07
C GLY A 208 -8.36 -1.44 8.22
N CYS A 209 -9.11 -1.69 7.13
CA CYS A 209 -10.34 -2.48 7.13
C CYS A 209 -10.15 -3.95 6.73
N GLY A 210 -9.14 -4.24 5.90
CA GLY A 210 -8.86 -5.61 5.43
C GLY A 210 -8.31 -6.55 6.50
N PHE A 211 -8.44 -7.86 6.24
CA PHE A 211 -7.89 -8.93 7.06
C PHE A 211 -6.39 -8.70 7.25
N GLY A 212 -5.93 -8.63 8.49
CA GLY A 212 -4.52 -8.38 8.83
C GLY A 212 -3.89 -7.12 8.22
N TYR A 213 -4.70 -6.17 7.71
CA TYR A 213 -4.22 -5.03 6.91
C TYR A 213 -4.07 -3.74 7.73
N ARG A 214 -3.44 -3.87 8.91
CA ARG A 214 -3.28 -2.78 9.90
C ARG A 214 -1.83 -2.33 10.07
N TYR A 215 -0.93 -2.90 9.27
CA TYR A 215 0.49 -2.62 9.37
C TYR A 215 0.85 -1.32 8.63
N THR A 216 1.81 -0.58 9.20
CA THR A 216 2.40 0.61 8.56
C THR A 216 3.58 0.23 7.67
N ARG A 217 4.38 -0.75 8.11
CA ARG A 217 5.42 -1.45 7.35
C ARG A 217 5.16 -2.93 7.36
N LEU A 218 5.70 -3.64 6.38
CA LEU A 218 5.61 -5.08 6.37
C LEU A 218 6.25 -5.66 7.65
N PRO A 219 5.62 -6.66 8.29
CA PRO A 219 6.06 -7.18 9.59
C PRO A 219 7.49 -7.70 9.62
N HIS A 220 8.11 -8.05 8.49
CA HIS A 220 9.50 -8.50 8.41
C HIS A 220 10.51 -7.35 8.30
N LEU A 221 10.06 -6.12 8.03
CA LEU A 221 10.91 -4.93 7.76
C LEU A 221 11.01 -3.97 8.96
N LEU A 222 10.89 -4.45 10.20
CA LEU A 222 10.65 -3.68 11.44
C LEU A 222 11.65 -2.55 11.80
N LYS A 223 12.75 -2.35 11.07
CA LYS A 223 13.67 -1.24 11.35
C LYS A 223 13.04 0.09 10.93
N THR A 224 12.57 0.84 11.92
CA THR A 224 12.02 2.18 11.71
C THR A 224 13.17 3.19 11.62
N LYS A 225 13.31 3.88 10.49
CA LYS A 225 14.15 5.08 10.43
C LYS A 225 13.28 6.35 10.56
N PRO A 226 13.81 7.46 11.11
CA PRO A 226 13.07 8.72 11.26
C PRO A 226 12.57 9.30 9.92
N GLU A 227 13.33 9.11 8.84
CA GLU A 227 13.06 9.59 7.47
C GLU A 227 11.75 9.04 6.86
N ASP A 228 11.27 7.93 7.39
CA ASP A 228 10.11 7.22 6.85
C ASP A 228 8.76 7.81 7.29
N ALA A 229 8.73 8.69 8.29
CA ALA A 229 7.48 9.23 8.84
C ALA A 229 6.72 10.13 7.86
N ASN A 230 7.41 10.71 6.87
CA ASN A 230 6.83 11.61 5.87
C ASN A 230 6.52 10.90 4.54
N LEU A 231 6.82 9.61 4.40
CA LEU A 231 6.51 8.87 3.19
C LEU A 231 5.00 8.54 3.13
N PRO A 232 4.29 8.85 2.02
CA PRO A 232 2.87 8.50 1.88
C PRO A 232 2.57 7.00 2.11
N SER A 233 3.46 6.12 1.63
CA SER A 233 3.34 4.67 1.77
C SER A 233 3.47 4.18 3.22
N LEU A 234 4.16 4.95 4.08
CA LEU A 234 4.47 4.63 5.47
C LEU A 234 3.59 5.42 6.45
N GLN A 235 2.49 6.00 5.97
CA GLN A 235 1.47 6.58 6.83
C GLN A 235 0.67 5.48 7.53
N LYS A 236 0.37 5.71 8.82
CA LYS A 236 -0.52 4.84 9.61
C LYS A 236 -1.84 4.60 8.86
N PRO A 237 -2.47 3.41 8.99
CA PRO A 237 -3.77 3.17 8.38
C PRO A 237 -4.80 4.25 8.72
N CYS A 238 -5.45 4.82 7.70
CA CYS A 238 -6.54 5.79 7.84
C CYS A 238 -7.57 5.54 6.73
N PRO A 239 -8.42 4.50 6.88
CA PRO A 239 -9.41 4.16 5.85
C PRO A 239 -10.51 5.23 5.78
N SER A 240 -11.11 5.42 4.60
CA SER A 240 -12.30 6.26 4.43
C SER A 240 -13.54 5.40 4.26
N LEU A 241 -14.29 5.23 5.35
CA LEU A 241 -15.55 4.49 5.31
C LEU A 241 -16.60 5.20 4.44
N LEU A 242 -16.51 6.52 4.31
CA LEU A 242 -17.41 7.32 3.48
C LEU A 242 -17.21 7.04 1.99
N LEU A 243 -15.96 7.06 1.51
CA LEU A 243 -15.66 6.78 0.11
C LEU A 243 -15.84 5.28 -0.23
N GLN A 244 -15.62 4.38 0.74
CA GLN A 244 -15.97 2.97 0.60
C GLN A 244 -17.48 2.76 0.42
N ARG A 245 -18.34 3.51 1.13
CA ARG A 245 -19.80 3.45 0.91
C ARG A 245 -20.19 3.91 -0.50
N HIS A 246 -19.61 5.01 -0.98
CA HIS A 246 -19.82 5.47 -2.36
C HIS A 246 -19.40 4.43 -3.40
N MET A 247 -18.29 3.74 -3.17
CA MET A 247 -17.89 2.60 -4.00
C MET A 247 -18.96 1.50 -3.99
N ALA A 248 -19.42 1.09 -2.81
CA ALA A 248 -20.40 0.02 -2.65
C ALA A 248 -21.73 0.35 -3.35
N GLU A 249 -22.21 1.59 -3.21
CA GLU A 249 -23.43 2.07 -3.86
C GLU A 249 -23.30 2.07 -5.39
N LEU A 250 -22.20 2.59 -5.93
CA LEU A 250 -21.93 2.60 -7.37
C LEU A 250 -21.90 1.19 -7.96
N LEU A 251 -21.20 0.26 -7.31
CA LEU A 251 -21.09 -1.12 -7.78
C LEU A 251 -22.39 -1.92 -7.65
N ASN A 252 -23.29 -1.53 -6.74
CA ASN A 252 -24.62 -2.11 -6.64
C ASN A 252 -25.61 -1.56 -7.67
N GLN A 253 -25.53 -0.28 -7.98
CA GLN A 253 -26.43 0.39 -8.92
C GLN A 253 -26.11 0.05 -10.37
N ASP A 254 -24.83 0.09 -10.75
CA ASP A 254 -24.39 -0.12 -12.13
C ASP A 254 -23.67 -1.48 -12.28
N LYS A 255 -24.47 -2.51 -12.61
CA LYS A 255 -24.00 -3.89 -12.73
C LYS A 255 -23.02 -4.10 -13.89
N GLU A 256 -23.18 -3.37 -14.99
CA GLU A 256 -22.30 -3.49 -16.16
C GLU A 256 -20.95 -2.85 -15.88
N MET A 257 -20.93 -1.65 -15.30
CA MET A 257 -19.70 -1.00 -14.86
C MET A 257 -18.97 -1.85 -13.82
N ALA A 258 -19.69 -2.40 -12.82
CA ALA A 258 -19.10 -3.26 -11.80
C ALA A 258 -18.45 -4.52 -12.42
N ALA A 259 -19.15 -5.18 -13.34
CA ALA A 259 -18.62 -6.34 -14.04
C ALA A 259 -17.39 -5.99 -14.91
N SER A 260 -17.43 -4.87 -15.64
CA SER A 260 -16.31 -4.41 -16.47
C SER A 260 -15.08 -4.07 -15.63
N PHE A 261 -15.27 -3.32 -14.54
CA PHE A 261 -14.23 -3.00 -13.57
C PHE A 261 -13.58 -4.27 -13.02
N LEU A 262 -14.37 -5.19 -12.44
CA LEU A 262 -13.84 -6.41 -11.83
C LEU A 262 -13.17 -7.35 -12.83
N ASN A 263 -13.71 -7.47 -14.05
CA ASN A 263 -13.04 -8.23 -15.11
C ASN A 263 -11.66 -7.65 -15.42
N SER A 264 -11.53 -6.32 -15.46
CA SER A 264 -10.25 -5.65 -15.68
C SER A 264 -9.28 -5.85 -14.50
N VAL A 265 -9.75 -5.78 -13.25
CA VAL A 265 -8.93 -6.06 -12.05
C VAL A 265 -8.44 -7.50 -12.04
N LEU A 266 -9.31 -8.48 -12.32
CA LEU A 266 -8.95 -9.90 -12.39
C LEU A 266 -7.96 -10.17 -13.54
N ASN A 267 -8.14 -9.50 -14.69
CA ASN A 267 -7.19 -9.58 -15.81
C ASN A 267 -5.80 -9.06 -15.41
N GLN A 268 -5.74 -7.88 -14.79
CA GLN A 268 -4.47 -7.29 -14.36
C GLN A 268 -3.80 -8.12 -13.26
N LEU A 269 -4.59 -8.74 -12.36
CA LEU A 269 -4.03 -9.61 -11.32
C LEU A 269 -3.41 -10.86 -11.95
N ASN A 270 -4.11 -11.50 -12.88
CA ASN A 270 -3.59 -12.65 -13.61
C ASN A 270 -2.28 -12.32 -14.32
N TRP A 271 -2.23 -11.18 -15.03
CA TRP A 271 -1.04 -10.72 -15.73
C TRP A 271 0.10 -10.42 -14.74
N ALA A 272 -0.12 -9.54 -13.74
CA ALA A 272 0.92 -9.12 -12.81
C ALA A 272 1.50 -10.29 -12.02
N PHE A 273 0.66 -11.23 -11.60
CA PHE A 273 1.10 -12.41 -10.87
C PHE A 273 1.86 -13.39 -11.77
N SER A 274 1.45 -13.57 -13.03
CA SER A 274 2.17 -14.42 -13.98
C SER A 274 3.56 -13.88 -14.29
N GLU A 275 3.68 -12.57 -14.54
CA GLU A 275 4.96 -11.88 -14.75
C GLU A 275 5.86 -12.01 -13.51
N PHE A 276 5.30 -11.83 -12.32
CA PHE A 276 6.02 -12.01 -11.06
C PHE A 276 6.60 -13.43 -10.93
N ILE A 277 5.79 -14.47 -11.19
CA ILE A 277 6.26 -15.86 -11.13
C ILE A 277 7.33 -16.14 -12.19
N GLY A 278 7.18 -15.64 -13.42
CA GLY A 278 8.19 -15.77 -14.47
C GLY A 278 9.53 -15.15 -14.04
N MET A 279 9.50 -13.94 -13.49
CA MET A 279 10.71 -13.27 -13.00
C MET A 279 11.34 -13.99 -11.81
N ILE A 280 10.55 -14.52 -10.86
CA ILE A 280 11.09 -15.32 -9.76
C ILE A 280 11.82 -16.56 -10.26
N GLN A 281 11.29 -17.22 -11.30
CA GLN A 281 11.94 -18.38 -11.90
C GLN A 281 13.29 -18.01 -12.55
N GLU A 282 13.34 -16.90 -13.28
CA GLU A 282 14.57 -16.39 -13.88
C GLU A 282 15.62 -16.02 -12.82
N ILE A 283 15.20 -15.33 -11.76
CA ILE A 283 16.07 -14.92 -10.65
C ILE A 283 16.67 -16.14 -9.96
N GLN A 284 15.87 -17.17 -9.69
CA GLN A 284 16.35 -18.39 -9.07
C GLN A 284 17.32 -19.14 -9.99
N GLN A 285 17.00 -19.30 -11.27
CA GLN A 285 17.89 -19.94 -12.25
C GLN A 285 19.22 -19.20 -12.39
N ALA A 286 19.22 -17.88 -12.29
CA ALA A 286 20.43 -17.07 -12.29
C ALA A 286 21.23 -17.24 -10.99
N ALA A 287 20.56 -17.31 -9.84
CA ALA A 287 21.20 -17.49 -8.53
C ALA A 287 21.86 -18.88 -8.36
N GLU A 288 21.38 -19.90 -9.07
CA GLU A 288 21.93 -21.27 -9.03
C GLU A 288 23.16 -21.48 -9.95
N ARG A 289 23.50 -20.51 -10.83
CA ARG A 289 24.64 -20.65 -11.76
C ARG A 289 25.98 -20.30 -11.06
N PRO A 290 27.00 -21.18 -11.13
CA PRO A 290 28.30 -20.95 -10.48
C PRO A 290 29.13 -19.82 -11.11
N GLU A 291 28.83 -19.43 -12.35
CA GLU A 291 29.50 -18.33 -13.04
C GLU A 291 28.51 -17.16 -13.27
N ARG A 292 28.72 -16.06 -12.52
CA ARG A 292 28.00 -14.76 -12.51
C ARG A 292 26.80 -14.64 -11.55
N ASN A 293 27.09 -14.35 -10.29
CA ASN A 293 26.16 -13.99 -9.20
C ASN A 293 25.49 -12.60 -9.34
N PHE A 294 25.37 -12.03 -10.55
CA PHE A 294 24.77 -10.70 -10.73
C PHE A 294 23.42 -10.81 -11.40
N VAL A 295 22.37 -10.85 -10.58
CA VAL A 295 21.01 -10.54 -11.05
C VAL A 295 20.92 -9.02 -11.18
N ASP A 296 20.44 -8.54 -12.33
CA ASP A 296 20.30 -7.11 -12.58
C ASP A 296 19.37 -6.47 -11.54
N THR A 297 19.86 -5.46 -10.83
CA THR A 297 19.08 -4.70 -9.84
C THR A 297 17.80 -4.11 -10.44
N ARG A 298 17.79 -3.78 -11.74
CA ARG A 298 16.58 -3.34 -12.42
C ARG A 298 15.54 -4.46 -12.49
N GLN A 299 15.96 -5.68 -12.83
CA GLN A 299 15.07 -6.85 -12.90
C GLN A 299 14.47 -7.17 -11.52
N LEU A 300 15.28 -7.09 -10.45
CA LEU A 300 14.80 -7.25 -9.07
C LEU A 300 13.71 -6.22 -8.74
N LYS A 301 13.91 -4.94 -9.07
CA LYS A 301 12.90 -3.89 -8.83
C LYS A 301 11.62 -4.11 -9.63
N VAL A 302 11.71 -4.57 -10.89
CA VAL A 302 10.52 -4.90 -11.70
C VAL A 302 9.79 -6.10 -11.08
N CYS A 303 10.50 -7.12 -10.61
CA CYS A 303 9.94 -8.25 -9.91
C CYS A 303 9.18 -7.84 -8.64
N ALA A 304 9.78 -7.02 -7.79
CA ALA A 304 9.11 -6.43 -6.62
C ALA A 304 7.89 -5.59 -7.02
N THR A 305 7.97 -4.82 -8.11
CA THR A 305 6.84 -4.04 -8.62
C THR A 305 5.67 -4.94 -9.03
N CYS A 306 5.92 -6.04 -9.75
CA CYS A 306 4.87 -7.00 -10.12
C CYS A 306 4.25 -7.70 -8.91
N PHE A 307 5.06 -7.99 -7.89
CA PHE A 307 4.57 -8.49 -6.60
C PHE A 307 3.65 -7.47 -5.91
N ASP A 308 4.11 -6.23 -5.77
CA ASP A 308 3.36 -5.15 -5.12
C ASP A 308 2.06 -4.86 -5.86
N LEU A 309 2.07 -4.88 -7.20
CA LEU A 309 0.87 -4.78 -8.02
C LEU A 309 -0.10 -5.93 -7.74
N SER A 310 0.39 -7.18 -7.71
CA SER A 310 -0.44 -8.37 -7.40
C SER A 310 -1.11 -8.25 -6.02
N VAL A 311 -0.34 -7.88 -4.98
CA VAL A 311 -0.87 -7.64 -3.64
C VAL A 311 -1.90 -6.51 -3.64
N SER A 312 -1.62 -5.40 -4.33
CA SER A 312 -2.54 -4.26 -4.38
C SER A 312 -3.86 -4.60 -5.05
N LEU A 313 -3.84 -5.39 -6.13
CA LEU A 313 -5.04 -5.86 -6.83
C LEU A 313 -5.84 -6.83 -5.97
N LEU A 314 -5.17 -7.75 -5.25
CA LEU A 314 -5.82 -8.61 -4.26
C LEU A 314 -6.49 -7.79 -3.15
N ARG A 315 -5.90 -6.68 -2.69
CA ARG A 315 -6.53 -5.80 -1.69
C ARG A 315 -7.76 -5.05 -2.23
N VAL A 316 -7.77 -4.68 -3.51
CA VAL A 316 -8.99 -4.13 -4.14
C VAL A 316 -10.08 -5.20 -4.29
N LEU A 317 -9.71 -6.44 -4.62
CA LEU A 317 -10.66 -7.56 -4.64
C LEU A 317 -11.21 -7.85 -3.24
N GLU A 318 -10.34 -7.88 -2.22
CA GLU A 318 -10.74 -8.03 -0.81
C GLU A 318 -11.74 -6.94 -0.40
N MET A 319 -11.45 -5.67 -0.70
CA MET A 319 -12.35 -4.55 -0.46
C MET A 319 -13.69 -4.78 -1.17
N THR A 320 -13.67 -5.12 -2.46
CA THR A 320 -14.89 -5.24 -3.28
C THR A 320 -15.78 -6.38 -2.78
N VAL A 321 -15.21 -7.56 -2.54
CA VAL A 321 -15.90 -8.73 -1.99
C VAL A 321 -16.43 -8.44 -0.58
N THR A 322 -15.74 -7.59 0.19
CA THR A 322 -16.19 -7.22 1.53
C THR A 322 -17.39 -6.28 1.50
N LEU A 323 -17.32 -5.25 0.66
CA LEU A 323 -18.34 -4.20 0.55
C LEU A 323 -19.58 -4.64 -0.22
N VAL A 324 -19.42 -5.45 -1.26
CA VAL A 324 -20.51 -5.88 -2.15
C VAL A 324 -20.35 -7.36 -2.53
N PRO A 325 -20.54 -8.29 -1.57
CA PRO A 325 -20.39 -9.73 -1.81
C PRO A 325 -21.34 -10.25 -2.89
N GLU A 326 -22.49 -9.60 -3.08
CA GLU A 326 -23.53 -10.01 -4.02
C GLU A 326 -23.02 -10.01 -5.47
N ILE A 327 -22.00 -9.20 -5.80
CA ILE A 327 -21.42 -9.22 -7.16
C ILE A 327 -20.83 -10.60 -7.50
N PHE A 328 -20.39 -11.36 -6.50
CA PHE A 328 -19.84 -12.70 -6.67
C PHE A 328 -20.82 -13.80 -6.29
N LEU A 329 -21.73 -13.54 -5.34
CA LEU A 329 -22.57 -14.56 -4.72
C LEU A 329 -24.03 -14.55 -5.17
N ASP A 330 -24.53 -13.46 -5.75
CA ASP A 330 -25.90 -13.39 -6.27
C ASP A 330 -25.94 -13.83 -7.73
N TRP A 331 -26.21 -15.11 -7.97
CA TRP A 331 -26.28 -15.69 -9.33
C TRP A 331 -27.50 -15.22 -10.13
N SER A 332 -28.39 -14.41 -9.57
CA SER A 332 -29.36 -13.65 -10.39
C SER A 332 -28.65 -12.59 -11.26
N ARG A 333 -27.42 -12.20 -10.90
CA ARG A 333 -26.56 -11.34 -11.71
C ARG A 333 -25.82 -12.17 -12.76
N PRO A 334 -25.92 -11.84 -14.07
CA PRO A 334 -25.33 -12.65 -15.14
C PRO A 334 -23.82 -12.90 -15.02
N SER A 335 -23.08 -11.94 -14.43
CA SER A 335 -21.62 -12.03 -14.30
C SER A 335 -21.13 -12.71 -13.02
N ALA A 336 -22.00 -12.96 -12.03
CA ALA A 336 -21.57 -13.35 -10.68
C ALA A 336 -20.84 -14.71 -10.68
N GLU A 337 -21.43 -15.72 -11.31
CA GLU A 337 -20.82 -17.05 -11.40
C GLU A 337 -19.45 -17.00 -12.10
N LEU A 338 -19.36 -16.30 -13.23
CA LEU A 338 -18.12 -16.16 -14.00
C LEU A 338 -17.04 -15.44 -13.17
N LEU A 339 -17.39 -14.33 -12.52
CA LEU A 339 -16.46 -13.57 -11.68
C LEU A 339 -15.97 -14.41 -10.50
N LEU A 340 -16.84 -15.18 -9.86
CA LEU A 340 -16.49 -16.05 -8.75
C LEU A 340 -15.56 -17.20 -9.19
N ARG A 341 -15.83 -17.83 -10.34
CA ARG A 341 -14.95 -18.88 -10.92
C ARG A 341 -13.56 -18.33 -11.21
N ARG A 342 -13.48 -17.15 -11.84
CA ARG A 342 -12.21 -16.49 -12.15
C ARG A 342 -11.45 -16.08 -10.88
N LEU A 343 -12.16 -15.58 -9.88
CA LEU A 343 -11.58 -15.24 -8.57
C LEU A 343 -11.00 -16.50 -7.92
N ALA A 344 -11.79 -17.58 -7.81
CA ALA A 344 -11.34 -18.84 -7.21
C ALA A 344 -10.09 -19.42 -7.89
N GLN A 345 -10.06 -19.44 -9.23
CA GLN A 345 -8.89 -19.85 -10.02
C GLN A 345 -7.64 -19.06 -9.64
N LEU A 346 -7.73 -17.73 -9.57
CA LEU A 346 -6.60 -16.87 -9.23
C LEU A 346 -6.15 -17.07 -7.78
N LEU A 347 -7.09 -17.18 -6.83
CA LEU A 347 -6.75 -17.43 -5.43
C LEU A 347 -6.02 -18.77 -5.26
N ASN A 348 -6.52 -19.84 -5.90
CA ASN A 348 -5.87 -21.15 -5.86
C ASN A 348 -4.47 -21.12 -6.52
N GLN A 349 -4.32 -20.43 -7.65
CA GLN A 349 -3.01 -20.26 -8.28
C GLN A 349 -2.02 -19.51 -7.38
N VAL A 350 -2.46 -18.42 -6.74
CA VAL A 350 -1.62 -17.67 -5.80
C VAL A 350 -1.23 -18.54 -4.62
N LEU A 351 -2.21 -19.21 -3.98
CA LEU A 351 -1.96 -20.12 -2.87
C LEU A 351 -0.94 -21.18 -3.23
N ASN A 352 -1.17 -21.95 -4.30
CA ASN A 352 -0.27 -23.04 -4.67
C ASN A 352 1.16 -22.58 -4.96
N ARG A 353 1.34 -21.39 -5.56
CA ARG A 353 2.68 -20.90 -5.90
C ARG A 353 3.43 -20.32 -4.71
N VAL A 354 2.70 -19.81 -3.72
CA VAL A 354 3.28 -19.18 -2.52
C VAL A 354 3.42 -20.17 -1.36
N THR A 355 2.53 -21.16 -1.24
CA THR A 355 2.52 -22.12 -0.11
C THR A 355 3.07 -23.51 -0.44
N ALA A 356 3.47 -23.79 -1.68
CA ALA A 356 4.03 -25.10 -2.02
C ALA A 356 5.32 -25.39 -1.21
N GLU A 357 5.52 -26.64 -0.79
CA GLU A 357 6.71 -27.00 -0.02
C GLU A 357 7.99 -26.91 -0.87
N ARG A 358 9.06 -26.32 -0.31
CA ARG A 358 10.36 -26.14 -0.99
C ARG A 358 10.24 -25.42 -2.34
N ASN A 359 9.27 -24.52 -2.45
CA ASN A 359 8.90 -23.86 -3.70
C ASN A 359 9.90 -22.76 -4.10
N LEU A 360 9.67 -22.22 -5.31
CA LEU A 360 10.44 -21.13 -5.91
C LEU A 360 10.40 -19.85 -5.06
N PHE A 361 9.24 -19.57 -4.46
CA PHE A 361 8.97 -18.36 -3.71
C PHE A 361 9.77 -18.33 -2.40
N ASP A 362 9.71 -19.40 -1.61
CA ASP A 362 10.49 -19.61 -0.39
C ASP A 362 11.99 -19.41 -0.63
N ARG A 363 12.53 -19.96 -1.73
CA ARG A 363 13.93 -19.80 -2.07
C ARG A 363 14.29 -18.33 -2.28
N VAL A 364 13.53 -17.62 -3.11
CA VAL A 364 13.80 -16.20 -3.44
C VAL A 364 13.65 -15.29 -2.22
N VAL A 365 12.62 -15.50 -1.39
CA VAL A 365 12.45 -14.74 -0.14
C VAL A 365 13.64 -14.96 0.80
N ASN A 366 14.14 -16.19 0.89
CA ASN A 366 15.29 -16.52 1.73
C ASN A 366 16.63 -16.00 1.19
N LEU A 367 16.75 -15.69 -0.11
CA LEU A 367 17.96 -15.07 -0.67
C LEU A 367 18.18 -13.63 -0.18
N ARG A 368 17.12 -12.94 0.27
CA ARG A 368 17.17 -11.54 0.76
C ARG A 368 17.93 -10.60 -0.18
N LEU A 369 17.67 -10.73 -1.48
CA LEU A 369 18.32 -9.89 -2.50
C LEU A 369 17.90 -8.42 -2.35
N PRO A 370 18.84 -7.47 -2.47
CA PRO A 370 18.52 -6.04 -2.42
C PRO A 370 17.62 -5.65 -3.61
N GLY A 371 16.49 -5.00 -3.32
CA GLY A 371 15.45 -4.69 -4.30
C GLY A 371 14.24 -5.63 -4.30
N LEU A 372 14.24 -6.68 -3.47
CA LEU A 372 13.08 -7.58 -3.24
C LEU A 372 12.54 -7.48 -1.81
N GLU A 373 12.79 -6.38 -1.10
CA GLU A 373 12.45 -6.26 0.32
C GLU A 373 10.94 -6.36 0.58
N SER A 374 10.09 -5.94 -0.38
CA SER A 374 8.64 -6.05 -0.27
C SER A 374 8.11 -7.47 -0.49
N VAL A 375 8.88 -8.34 -1.14
CA VAL A 375 8.46 -9.71 -1.49
C VAL A 375 8.55 -10.60 -0.26
N ASP A 376 7.39 -10.94 0.30
CA ASP A 376 7.27 -11.79 1.48
C ASP A 376 5.91 -12.52 1.49
N HIS A 377 5.81 -13.61 2.26
CA HIS A 377 4.58 -14.39 2.41
C HIS A 377 3.42 -13.59 2.99
N TYR A 378 3.70 -12.76 4.01
CA TYR A 378 2.67 -12.05 4.75
C TYR A 378 1.76 -11.18 3.88
N PRO A 379 2.24 -10.21 3.08
CA PRO A 379 1.38 -9.27 2.36
C PRO A 379 0.40 -9.94 1.40
N ILE A 380 0.84 -11.00 0.70
CA ILE A 380 0.04 -11.70 -0.30
C ILE A 380 -0.93 -12.70 0.32
N LEU A 381 -0.46 -13.55 1.25
CA LEU A 381 -1.30 -14.59 1.85
C LEU A 381 -2.41 -13.99 2.72
N VAL A 382 -2.14 -12.89 3.41
CA VAL A 382 -3.15 -12.21 4.23
C VAL A 382 -4.24 -11.59 3.35
N ALA A 383 -3.92 -11.06 2.16
CA ALA A 383 -4.92 -10.53 1.23
C ALA A 383 -5.83 -11.65 0.68
N VAL A 384 -5.22 -12.78 0.26
CA VAL A 384 -5.96 -13.97 -0.19
C VAL A 384 -6.85 -14.52 0.92
N THR A 385 -6.32 -14.62 2.14
CA THR A 385 -7.07 -15.09 3.31
C THR A 385 -8.28 -14.21 3.60
N GLY A 386 -8.13 -12.88 3.51
CA GLY A 386 -9.24 -11.94 3.68
C GLY A 386 -10.37 -12.16 2.68
N ILE A 387 -10.04 -12.38 1.41
CA ILE A 387 -11.02 -12.69 0.37
C ILE A 387 -11.74 -14.01 0.70
N LEU A 388 -10.99 -15.07 1.01
CA LEU A 388 -11.57 -16.39 1.29
C LEU A 388 -12.45 -16.38 2.54
N VAL A 389 -12.01 -15.74 3.63
CA VAL A 389 -12.81 -15.59 4.85
C VAL A 389 -14.10 -14.85 4.57
N ARG A 390 -14.05 -13.77 3.76
CA ARG A 390 -15.25 -13.01 3.44
C ARG A 390 -16.27 -13.84 2.67
N VAL A 391 -15.81 -14.64 1.72
CA VAL A 391 -16.65 -15.46 0.83
C VAL A 391 -17.18 -16.73 1.52
N LEU A 392 -16.35 -17.38 2.34
CA LEU A 392 -16.63 -18.72 2.89
C LEU A 392 -17.11 -18.71 4.35
N VAL A 393 -16.95 -17.60 5.07
CA VAL A 393 -17.27 -17.52 6.51
C VAL A 393 -18.25 -16.39 6.81
N ASP A 394 -17.97 -15.19 6.30
CA ASP A 394 -18.73 -13.98 6.67
C ASP A 394 -19.93 -13.70 5.73
N SER A 395 -20.22 -14.58 4.76
CA SER A 395 -21.32 -14.43 3.79
C SER A 395 -22.59 -15.19 4.22
N GLU A 396 -23.70 -14.96 3.51
CA GLU A 396 -24.92 -15.73 3.73
C GLU A 396 -24.73 -17.21 3.36
N ARG A 397 -25.45 -18.10 4.05
CA ARG A 397 -25.29 -19.56 3.92
C ARG A 397 -25.39 -20.07 2.47
N HIS A 398 -26.30 -19.52 1.68
CA HIS A 398 -26.47 -19.93 0.29
C HIS A 398 -25.24 -19.58 -0.57
N GLY A 399 -24.73 -18.35 -0.42
CA GLY A 399 -23.53 -17.90 -1.13
C GLY A 399 -22.28 -18.68 -0.70
N ILE A 400 -22.16 -19.06 0.58
CA ILE A 400 -21.05 -19.88 1.09
C ILE A 400 -20.98 -21.22 0.36
N ALA A 401 -22.11 -21.94 0.24
CA ALA A 401 -22.14 -23.25 -0.43
C ALA A 401 -21.76 -23.15 -1.92
N GLN A 402 -22.25 -22.12 -2.62
CA GLN A 402 -21.89 -21.87 -4.01
C GLN A 402 -20.39 -21.57 -4.17
N ALA A 403 -19.84 -20.72 -3.31
CA ALA A 403 -18.43 -20.39 -3.37
C ALA A 403 -17.52 -21.55 -2.99
N ALA A 404 -17.91 -22.37 -2.01
CA ALA A 404 -17.20 -23.59 -1.67
C ALA A 404 -17.19 -24.56 -2.85
N SER A 405 -18.35 -24.78 -3.48
CA SER A 405 -18.47 -25.64 -4.66
C SER A 405 -17.57 -25.15 -5.80
N VAL A 406 -17.58 -23.85 -6.12
CA VAL A 406 -16.72 -23.27 -7.16
C VAL A 406 -15.24 -23.43 -6.80
N LEU A 407 -14.85 -23.13 -5.56
CA LEU A 407 -13.46 -23.24 -5.12
C LEU A 407 -12.95 -24.68 -5.15
N LEU A 408 -13.74 -25.64 -4.68
CA LEU A 408 -13.40 -27.07 -4.64
C LEU A 408 -13.42 -27.73 -6.02
N SER A 409 -14.25 -27.23 -6.94
CA SER A 409 -14.32 -27.74 -8.32
C SER A 409 -13.11 -27.36 -9.17
N ASP A 410 -12.32 -26.38 -8.73
CA ASP A 410 -11.15 -25.93 -9.46
C ASP A 410 -10.00 -26.97 -9.34
N PRO A 411 -9.39 -27.40 -10.46
CA PRO A 411 -8.33 -28.43 -10.43
C PRO A 411 -7.07 -28.00 -9.67
N CYS A 412 -6.85 -26.70 -9.47
CA CYS A 412 -5.75 -26.19 -8.67
C CYS A 412 -6.09 -26.11 -7.19
N PHE A 413 -7.29 -26.49 -6.73
CA PHE A 413 -7.58 -26.46 -5.31
C PHE A 413 -6.73 -27.48 -4.53
N GLN A 414 -6.09 -27.00 -3.46
CA GLN A 414 -5.27 -27.82 -2.57
C GLN A 414 -5.56 -27.47 -1.12
N LEU A 415 -6.16 -28.40 -0.36
CA LEU A 415 -6.52 -28.17 1.04
C LEU A 415 -5.29 -27.87 1.92
N HIS A 416 -4.13 -28.44 1.57
CA HIS A 416 -2.89 -28.19 2.30
C HIS A 416 -2.44 -26.73 2.23
N SER A 417 -2.75 -26.00 1.16
CA SER A 417 -2.42 -24.58 1.05
C SER A 417 -3.17 -23.73 2.09
N ILE A 418 -4.38 -24.15 2.47
CA ILE A 418 -5.14 -23.54 3.57
C ILE A 418 -4.58 -23.96 4.94
N GLN A 419 -4.15 -25.21 5.09
CA GLN A 419 -3.50 -25.68 6.32
C GLN A 419 -2.18 -24.95 6.59
N HIS A 420 -1.41 -24.67 5.53
CA HIS A 420 -0.17 -23.89 5.58
C HIS A 420 -0.37 -22.48 6.16
N LEU A 421 -1.52 -21.83 5.92
CA LEU A 421 -1.83 -20.52 6.52
C LEU A 421 -1.81 -20.55 8.06
N LEU A 422 -2.15 -21.70 8.65
CA LEU A 422 -2.13 -21.91 10.11
C LEU A 422 -0.81 -22.53 10.60
N GLY A 423 0.17 -22.74 9.72
CA GLY A 423 1.40 -23.48 10.04
C GLY A 423 1.17 -24.98 10.26
N ARG A 424 0.06 -25.53 9.76
CA ARG A 424 -0.23 -26.97 9.81
C ARG A 424 0.30 -27.60 8.51
N GLY A 425 1.42 -28.31 8.60
CA GLY A 425 2.03 -29.10 7.52
C GLY A 425 2.64 -30.37 8.09
N GLU A 426 2.92 -31.37 7.25
CA GLU A 426 3.58 -32.60 7.72
C GLU A 426 4.95 -32.24 8.31
N ALA A 427 5.13 -32.53 9.60
CA ALA A 427 6.40 -32.31 10.29
C ALA A 427 7.48 -33.18 9.60
N SER A 428 8.29 -32.57 8.75
CA SER A 428 9.48 -33.21 8.21
C SER A 428 10.38 -33.60 9.38
N ALA A 429 10.63 -34.91 9.52
CA ALA A 429 11.49 -35.52 10.54
C ALA A 429 12.99 -35.20 10.38
N ALA A 430 13.35 -34.01 9.86
CA ALA A 430 14.71 -33.60 9.63
C ALA A 430 14.93 -32.15 10.11
N GLY A 431 15.62 -32.02 11.25
CA GLY A 431 16.50 -30.90 11.59
C GLY A 431 15.86 -29.51 11.78
N ALA A 432 16.08 -28.95 12.96
CA ALA A 432 15.73 -27.58 13.36
C ALA A 432 16.09 -26.48 12.34
N ASP A 433 15.29 -25.38 12.39
CA ASP A 433 15.51 -24.02 11.84
C ASP A 433 14.87 -23.56 10.51
N GLN A 434 13.82 -24.19 9.98
CA GLN A 434 12.94 -23.54 8.99
C GLN A 434 11.68 -22.96 9.63
N LYS A 435 11.65 -21.63 9.81
CA LYS A 435 10.44 -20.89 10.22
C LYS A 435 9.42 -20.93 9.09
N HIS A 436 8.47 -21.86 9.15
CA HIS A 436 7.33 -21.87 8.26
C HIS A 436 6.41 -20.66 8.52
N PHE A 437 5.79 -20.13 7.47
CA PHE A 437 4.78 -19.09 7.61
C PHE A 437 3.58 -19.63 8.42
N SER A 438 3.07 -18.82 9.33
CA SER A 438 1.83 -19.09 10.04
C SER A 438 1.22 -17.77 10.48
N LEU A 439 -0.09 -17.58 10.25
CA LEU A 439 -0.81 -16.38 10.68
C LEU A 439 -0.73 -16.17 12.20
N HIS A 440 -0.59 -17.25 12.98
CA HIS A 440 -0.47 -17.18 14.44
C HIS A 440 0.82 -16.50 14.93
N THR A 441 1.86 -16.40 14.10
CA THR A 441 3.10 -15.71 14.50
C THR A 441 3.00 -14.18 14.42
N TYR A 442 1.94 -13.65 13.80
CA TYR A 442 1.73 -12.22 13.58
C TYR A 442 0.66 -11.64 14.50
N THR A 443 0.75 -11.88 15.82
CA THR A 443 -0.24 -11.47 16.83
C THR A 443 -0.48 -9.96 16.91
N ASP A 444 0.49 -9.15 16.47
CA ASP A 444 0.36 -7.69 16.45
C ASP A 444 -0.55 -7.19 15.33
N TYR A 445 -0.84 -8.04 14.33
CA TYR A 445 -1.57 -7.65 13.13
C TYR A 445 -2.81 -8.51 12.86
N ILE A 446 -2.78 -9.78 13.28
CA ILE A 446 -3.88 -10.74 13.18
C ILE A 446 -4.59 -10.82 14.53
N THR A 447 -5.86 -10.45 14.55
CA THR A 447 -6.70 -10.53 15.75
C THR A 447 -7.11 -11.98 16.05
N ALA A 448 -7.49 -12.26 17.30
CA ALA A 448 -7.99 -13.58 17.70
C ALA A 448 -9.25 -13.99 16.92
N GLU A 449 -10.14 -13.02 16.61
CA GLU A 449 -11.32 -13.25 15.79
C GLU A 449 -10.95 -13.64 14.35
N GLU A 450 -10.00 -12.93 13.74
CA GLU A 450 -9.50 -13.25 12.40
C GLU A 450 -8.88 -14.65 12.35
N ALA A 451 -8.04 -15.00 13.33
CA ALA A 451 -7.46 -16.34 13.42
C ALA A 451 -8.55 -17.42 13.53
N GLN A 452 -9.56 -17.20 14.37
CA GLN A 452 -10.68 -18.13 14.53
C GLN A 452 -11.49 -18.31 13.23
N LYS A 453 -11.66 -17.24 12.43
CA LYS A 453 -12.34 -17.34 11.14
C LYS A 453 -11.58 -18.24 10.16
N VAL A 454 -10.24 -18.20 10.16
CA VAL A 454 -9.43 -19.10 9.32
C VAL A 454 -9.56 -20.55 9.76
N GLU A 455 -9.62 -20.82 11.07
CA GLU A 455 -9.88 -22.17 11.58
C GLU A 455 -11.26 -22.70 11.18
N LYS A 456 -12.29 -21.85 11.29
CA LYS A 456 -13.66 -22.18 10.82
C LYS A 456 -13.66 -22.48 9.32
N MET A 457 -13.02 -21.65 8.52
CA MET A 457 -12.88 -21.84 7.08
C MET A 457 -12.22 -23.18 6.74
N LEU A 458 -11.11 -23.52 7.40
CA LEU A 458 -10.42 -24.79 7.20
C LEU A 458 -11.32 -25.98 7.57
N SER A 459 -12.02 -25.91 8.72
CA SER A 459 -12.91 -26.98 9.15
C SER A 459 -14.05 -27.21 8.15
N PHE A 460 -14.64 -26.12 7.64
CA PHE A 460 -15.71 -26.17 6.66
C PHE A 460 -15.24 -26.77 5.33
N LEU A 461 -14.14 -26.27 4.76
CA LEU A 461 -13.58 -26.81 3.51
C LEU A 461 -13.15 -28.27 3.63
N THR A 462 -12.71 -28.71 4.81
CA THR A 462 -12.35 -30.11 5.06
C THR A 462 -13.59 -31.01 4.97
N GLU A 463 -14.71 -30.60 5.55
CA GLU A 463 -15.96 -31.37 5.49
C GLU A 463 -16.56 -31.38 4.07
N GLU A 464 -16.62 -30.22 3.41
CA GLU A 464 -17.11 -30.12 2.03
C GLU A 464 -16.24 -30.93 1.05
N SER A 465 -14.92 -30.92 1.23
CA SER A 465 -14.01 -31.74 0.41
C SER A 465 -14.23 -33.24 0.59
N LYS A 466 -14.52 -33.71 1.83
CA LYS A 466 -14.87 -35.11 2.09
C LYS A 466 -16.19 -35.48 1.41
N GLN A 467 -17.19 -34.61 1.49
CA GLN A 467 -18.49 -34.84 0.87
C GLN A 467 -18.38 -34.91 -0.66
N ALA A 468 -17.64 -33.97 -1.27
CA ALA A 468 -17.40 -33.96 -2.70
C ALA A 468 -16.69 -35.24 -3.20
N ALA A 469 -15.68 -35.71 -2.43
CA ALA A 469 -14.99 -36.97 -2.71
C ALA A 469 -15.91 -38.21 -2.56
N ALA A 470 -16.82 -38.19 -1.58
CA ALA A 470 -17.78 -39.27 -1.38
C ALA A 470 -18.88 -39.33 -2.46
N THR A 471 -19.20 -38.21 -3.12
CA THR A 471 -20.15 -38.17 -4.25
C THR A 471 -19.54 -38.53 -5.61
N THR A 472 -18.22 -38.55 -5.72
CA THR A 472 -17.47 -38.88 -6.95
C THR A 472 -16.89 -40.30 -6.96
N ALA A 473 -16.90 -40.97 -5.81
CA ALA A 473 -16.62 -42.40 -5.63
C ALA A 473 -17.91 -43.22 -5.75
#